data_AF-A0A2E6RLY2-F1
#
_entry.id   AF-A0A2E6RLY2-F1
#
_cell.length_a   1.000
_cell.length_b   1.000
_cell.length_c   1.000
_cell.angle_alpha   90.00
_cell.angle_beta   90.00
_cell.angle_gamma   90.00
#
_symmetry.space_group_name_H-M   'P 1'
#
loop_
_entity.id
_entity.type
_entity.pdbx_description
1 polymer ?
#
loop_
_entity_poly.entity_id
_entity_poly.type
_entity_poly.pdbx_seq_one_letter_code
_entity_poly.pdbx_strand_id
1 'polypeptide(L)'
;MKVLRVKMEDLSNEEINYRSSHLQFIPKFMLSKKDYLPQKLWKSIVRLLYKNPNHPVTISDIFSKPLPINVGAEINNVCNAKCSFCGYDKQVNDITADPRKKTKLNRNVFSHTLQLYNDAGGGNFFLSPILGEISSDPKWLDLIKEARLYPNISGVSCFSNAILFDRFGSENILKSGLTNLAISTSLGSSEQYKRLYGVDKYDKVLNNILDILETNVKLGNPVSIHLMLRQDKPYDPFLNSSLYKKLVKLIGKNKISILDDEWDDYNGLISENNLPKGHKLLINETSKEIPCYALFRKLVVLMDGTIQGCACRVEPDLWTDNILNHKDLSSAWKNSKLEKIRNDWSEKKLIPNSCKTCTHYIPATNLISNSTPKYIYKKIKSKLKNIYT
;
A
#
# COMPACT_ATOMS: atom_id res chain seq x y z
N MET A 1 -24.61 -15.28 17.31
CA MET A 1 -23.83 -15.98 16.25
C MET A 1 -22.40 -15.45 16.25
N LYS A 2 -21.40 -16.30 16.51
CA LYS A 2 -19.98 -15.94 16.58
C LYS A 2 -19.45 -15.61 15.16
N VAL A 3 -18.96 -14.39 14.97
CA VAL A 3 -18.25 -13.96 13.77
C VAL A 3 -16.93 -14.75 13.67
N LEU A 4 -16.89 -15.73 12.76
CA LEU A 4 -15.68 -16.50 12.45
C LEU A 4 -14.71 -15.63 11.63
N ARG A 5 -13.58 -15.27 12.25
CA ARG A 5 -12.41 -14.69 11.59
C ARG A 5 -11.77 -15.76 10.70
N VAL A 6 -12.00 -15.69 9.40
CA VAL A 6 -11.35 -16.56 8.40
C VAL A 6 -9.99 -15.95 8.04
N LYS A 7 -8.94 -16.76 8.13
CA LYS A 7 -7.57 -16.40 7.73
C LYS A 7 -7.47 -16.46 6.20
N MET A 8 -6.88 -15.42 5.63
CA MET A 8 -6.53 -15.31 4.21
C MET A 8 -5.23 -16.08 3.93
N GLU A 9 -5.28 -17.06 3.04
CA GLU A 9 -4.10 -17.62 2.39
C GLU A 9 -4.25 -17.43 0.87
N ASP A 10 -3.15 -17.01 0.26
CA ASP A 10 -2.84 -16.77 -1.15
C ASP A 10 -3.45 -15.53 -1.84
N LEU A 11 -2.53 -14.74 -2.45
CA LEU A 11 -2.62 -13.71 -3.50
C LEU A 11 -1.76 -12.46 -3.16
N SER A 12 -0.72 -12.21 -3.98
CA SER A 12 0.15 -11.01 -4.07
C SER A 12 0.21 -10.10 -2.82
N ASN A 13 1.09 -10.46 -1.88
CA ASN A 13 0.90 -10.20 -0.46
C ASN A 13 1.70 -9.03 0.16
N GLU A 14 2.24 -8.06 -0.59
CA GLU A 14 3.13 -7.06 0.04
C GLU A 14 2.54 -5.67 0.31
N GLU A 15 1.38 -5.29 -0.25
CA GLU A 15 0.79 -3.97 0.06
C GLU A 15 -0.60 -4.00 0.70
N ILE A 16 -1.28 -5.16 0.75
CA ILE A 16 -2.66 -5.24 1.26
C ILE A 16 -2.77 -6.03 2.59
N ASN A 17 -1.71 -6.71 3.05
CA ASN A 17 -1.73 -7.52 4.28
C ASN A 17 -0.54 -7.26 5.22
N TYR A 18 -0.41 -6.06 5.78
CA TYR A 18 0.55 -5.81 6.87
C TYR A 18 -0.02 -5.30 8.19
N ARG A 19 -1.34 -5.11 8.31
CA ARG A 19 -1.98 -4.65 9.56
C ARG A 19 -3.22 -5.46 9.90
N SER A 20 -3.00 -6.70 10.35
CA SER A 20 -4.02 -7.45 11.08
C SER A 20 -3.41 -8.36 12.14
N SER A 21 -2.82 -7.79 13.20
CA SER A 21 -2.74 -8.44 14.52
C SER A 21 -2.23 -7.51 15.62
N HIS A 22 -3.19 -6.93 16.35
CA HIS A 22 -3.28 -6.78 17.82
C HIS A 22 -2.03 -6.42 18.65
N LEU A 23 -2.14 -5.26 19.30
CA LEU A 23 -1.85 -5.06 20.71
C LEU A 23 -2.14 -6.34 21.53
N GLN A 24 -1.11 -6.93 22.13
CA GLN A 24 -1.21 -7.70 23.37
C GLN A 24 0.19 -7.99 23.93
N PHE A 25 0.48 -7.34 25.07
CA PHE A 25 1.38 -7.73 26.18
C PHE A 25 2.73 -8.41 25.86
N ILE A 26 3.81 -7.72 26.24
CA ILE A 26 5.16 -8.26 26.41
C ILE A 26 5.29 -8.83 27.83
N PRO A 27 5.66 -10.11 28.02
CA PRO A 27 6.38 -10.52 29.23
C PRO A 27 7.89 -10.52 28.94
N LYS A 28 8.64 -9.77 29.76
CA LYS A 28 10.09 -9.88 29.89
C LYS A 28 10.46 -11.35 30.17
N PHE A 29 11.26 -11.96 29.31
CA PHE A 29 12.05 -13.13 29.68
C PHE A 29 13.51 -12.90 29.28
N MET A 30 14.36 -12.91 30.31
CA MET A 30 15.83 -12.92 30.19
C MET A 30 16.26 -14.13 29.36
N LEU A 31 17.10 -13.91 28.35
CA LEU A 31 17.83 -14.99 27.70
C LEU A 31 19.23 -15.08 28.34
N SER A 32 19.45 -16.16 29.09
CA SER A 32 20.75 -16.55 29.62
C SER A 32 21.55 -17.37 28.58
N LYS A 33 22.88 -17.30 28.68
CA LYS A 33 23.88 -17.73 27.67
C LYS A 33 24.06 -19.26 27.50
N LYS A 34 23.02 -20.10 27.37
CA LYS A 34 23.21 -21.58 27.30
C LYS A 34 22.67 -22.38 26.10
N ASP A 35 22.15 -21.76 25.05
CA ASP A 35 21.53 -22.51 23.92
C ASP A 35 22.31 -22.44 22.60
N TYR A 36 23.57 -22.89 22.58
CA TYR A 36 24.36 -22.97 21.34
C TYR A 36 24.18 -24.28 20.53
N LEU A 37 23.64 -25.33 21.15
CA LEU A 37 23.43 -26.66 20.53
C LEU A 37 22.15 -26.77 19.65
N PRO A 38 21.01 -26.11 19.96
CA PRO A 38 19.79 -26.19 19.15
C PRO A 38 19.91 -25.55 17.76
N GLN A 39 20.86 -24.63 17.55
CA GLN A 39 21.00 -23.91 16.28
C GLN A 39 21.48 -24.80 15.14
N LYS A 40 22.35 -25.79 15.40
CA LYS A 40 22.87 -26.68 14.34
C LYS A 40 21.79 -27.62 13.82
N LEU A 41 21.03 -28.24 14.74
CA LEU A 41 19.93 -29.13 14.39
C LEU A 41 18.79 -28.35 13.68
N TRP A 42 18.49 -27.14 14.17
CA TRP A 42 17.53 -26.23 13.52
C TRP A 42 17.96 -25.81 12.11
N LYS A 43 19.24 -25.45 11.92
CA LYS A 43 19.80 -25.13 10.60
C LYS A 43 19.69 -26.31 9.63
N SER A 44 19.91 -27.54 10.09
CA SER A 44 19.77 -28.74 9.26
C SER A 44 18.32 -29.00 8.86
N ILE A 45 17.36 -28.84 9.77
CA ILE A 45 15.92 -29.02 9.48
C ILE A 45 15.40 -27.96 8.51
N VAL A 46 15.78 -26.69 8.71
CA VAL A 46 15.41 -25.58 7.81
C VAL A 46 16.04 -25.77 6.41
N ARG A 47 17.29 -26.25 6.33
CA ARG A 47 17.95 -26.60 5.06
C ARG A 47 17.22 -27.70 4.30
N LEU A 48 16.79 -28.74 5.00
CA LEU A 48 16.09 -29.89 4.43
C LEU A 48 14.70 -29.53 3.88
N LEU A 49 14.00 -28.60 4.53
CA LEU A 49 12.64 -28.22 4.15
C LEU A 49 12.56 -27.17 3.03
N TYR A 50 13.58 -26.30 2.87
CA TYR A 50 13.46 -25.12 2.01
C TYR A 50 14.43 -25.04 0.83
N LYS A 51 15.36 -26.00 0.65
CA LYS A 51 16.31 -26.10 -0.49
C LYS A 51 17.09 -24.82 -0.88
N ASN A 52 16.97 -23.71 -0.15
CA ASN A 52 17.85 -22.53 -0.24
C ASN A 52 17.76 -21.67 1.05
N PRO A 53 18.74 -21.75 1.97
CA PRO A 53 18.67 -21.21 3.33
C PRO A 53 19.37 -19.84 3.43
N ASN A 54 18.98 -18.86 2.62
CA ASN A 54 19.58 -17.53 2.77
C ASN A 54 19.04 -16.87 4.04
N HIS A 55 19.94 -16.76 5.02
CA HIS A 55 20.00 -15.94 6.23
C HIS A 55 18.67 -15.37 6.78
N PRO A 56 18.36 -15.49 8.09
CA PRO A 56 17.28 -14.69 8.66
C PRO A 56 17.57 -13.22 8.33
N VAL A 57 16.65 -12.59 7.58
CA VAL A 57 16.80 -11.20 7.14
C VAL A 57 16.99 -10.33 8.38
N THR A 58 18.11 -9.65 8.46
CA THR A 58 18.44 -8.73 9.55
C THR A 58 18.04 -7.32 9.17
N ILE A 59 18.04 -6.42 10.16
CA ILE A 59 17.87 -4.99 9.89
C ILE A 59 19.01 -4.42 9.03
N SER A 60 20.23 -4.96 9.17
CA SER A 60 21.38 -4.56 8.35
C SER A 60 21.17 -4.97 6.88
N ASP A 61 20.57 -6.14 6.63
CA ASP A 61 20.21 -6.57 5.27
C ASP A 61 19.16 -5.64 4.63
N ILE A 62 18.21 -5.14 5.43
CA ILE A 62 17.23 -4.14 4.97
C ILE A 62 17.92 -2.82 4.63
N PHE A 63 18.84 -2.36 5.49
CA PHE A 63 19.49 -1.07 5.33
C PHE A 63 20.52 -1.06 4.19
N SER A 64 21.19 -2.19 3.95
CA SER A 64 22.23 -2.30 2.92
C SER A 64 21.69 -2.70 1.53
N LYS A 65 20.38 -2.96 1.41
CA LYS A 65 19.76 -3.52 0.21
C LYS A 65 20.08 -2.66 -1.02
N PRO A 66 20.62 -3.25 -2.11
CA PRO A 66 21.06 -2.49 -3.28
C PRO A 66 19.90 -1.92 -4.10
N LEU A 67 18.70 -2.48 -3.96
CA LEU A 67 17.51 -2.14 -4.73
C LEU A 67 16.28 -2.05 -3.82
N PRO A 68 15.28 -1.22 -4.15
CA PRO A 68 14.01 -1.20 -3.45
C PRO A 68 13.24 -2.52 -3.65
N ILE A 69 12.24 -2.78 -2.81
CA ILE A 69 11.33 -3.93 -3.01
C ILE A 69 10.36 -3.63 -4.16
N ASN A 70 9.84 -2.42 -4.21
CA ASN A 70 8.90 -1.97 -5.24
C ASN A 70 9.31 -0.60 -5.80
N VAL A 71 8.90 -0.30 -7.03
CA VAL A 71 9.05 1.03 -7.64
C VAL A 71 7.68 1.52 -8.07
N GLY A 72 7.45 2.83 -7.94
CA GLY A 72 6.26 3.46 -8.48
C GLY A 72 6.50 4.89 -8.94
N ALA A 73 5.59 5.37 -9.78
CA ALA A 73 5.56 6.76 -10.21
C ALA A 73 4.15 7.34 -10.08
N GLU A 74 4.07 8.60 -9.66
CA GLU A 74 2.84 9.38 -9.73
C GLU A 74 2.66 9.92 -11.15
N ILE A 75 1.42 9.88 -11.67
CA ILE A 75 1.11 10.38 -13.02
C ILE A 75 0.43 11.76 -13.01
N ASN A 76 -0.15 12.13 -11.88
CA ASN A 76 -0.80 13.41 -11.64
C ASN A 76 -0.94 13.60 -10.12
N ASN A 77 -1.32 14.80 -9.68
CA ASN A 77 -1.80 15.04 -8.31
C ASN A 77 -3.16 15.73 -8.32
N VAL A 78 -4.04 15.33 -9.25
CA VAL A 78 -5.39 15.85 -9.40
C VAL A 78 -6.39 14.79 -8.96
N CYS A 79 -7.32 15.17 -8.09
CA CYS A 79 -8.43 14.34 -7.64
C CYS A 79 -9.75 15.02 -7.95
N ASN A 80 -10.73 14.20 -8.32
CA ASN A 80 -12.11 14.57 -8.63
C ASN A 80 -13.07 14.35 -7.45
N ALA A 81 -12.55 13.96 -6.28
CA ALA A 81 -13.27 13.85 -5.02
C ALA A 81 -12.69 14.82 -3.98
N LYS A 82 -13.49 15.15 -2.96
CA LYS A 82 -13.11 16.01 -1.83
C LYS A 82 -13.32 15.26 -0.51
N CYS A 83 -12.68 14.10 -0.41
CA CYS A 83 -12.94 13.18 0.68
C CYS A 83 -12.72 13.84 2.05
N SER A 84 -13.67 13.68 2.96
CA SER A 84 -13.64 14.29 4.28
C SER A 84 -12.39 13.86 5.06
N PHE A 85 -12.02 12.58 4.94
CA PHE A 85 -10.93 11.89 5.65
C PHE A 85 -9.56 11.95 4.95
N CYS A 86 -9.42 12.65 3.83
CA CYS A 86 -8.18 12.70 3.05
C CYS A 86 -7.54 14.10 3.13
N GLY A 87 -6.21 14.15 3.24
CA GLY A 87 -5.46 15.41 3.26
C GLY A 87 -5.43 16.19 1.94
N TYR A 88 -5.83 15.59 0.81
CA TYR A 88 -5.65 16.11 -0.56
C TYR A 88 -6.06 17.59 -0.78
N ASP A 89 -7.18 18.02 -0.20
CA ASP A 89 -7.74 19.39 -0.31
C ASP A 89 -7.84 20.04 1.09
N LYS A 90 -6.89 19.71 1.99
CA LYS A 90 -6.89 20.20 3.37
C LYS A 90 -5.74 21.15 3.60
N GLN A 91 -6.05 22.25 4.27
CA GLN A 91 -5.10 23.24 4.72
C GLN A 91 -5.55 23.80 6.08
N VAL A 92 -4.61 23.92 7.01
CA VAL A 92 -4.80 24.57 8.32
C VAL A 92 -3.55 25.39 8.60
N ASN A 93 -3.69 26.69 8.89
CA ASN A 93 -2.58 27.58 9.24
C ASN A 93 -1.39 27.48 8.26
N ASP A 94 -1.67 27.56 6.95
CA ASP A 94 -0.70 27.42 5.85
C ASP A 94 0.01 26.06 5.72
N ILE A 95 -0.35 25.09 6.55
CA ILE A 95 0.08 23.71 6.42
C ILE A 95 -0.91 22.97 5.53
N THR A 96 -0.42 22.35 4.46
CA THR A 96 -1.22 21.50 3.57
C THR A 96 -0.59 20.11 3.45
N ALA A 97 -1.43 19.08 3.24
CA ALA A 97 -0.94 17.72 3.04
C ALA A 97 -0.30 17.51 1.66
N ASP A 98 -0.64 18.34 0.66
CA ASP A 98 0.01 18.34 -0.65
C ASP A 98 0.51 19.75 -1.00
N PRO A 99 1.77 20.10 -0.65
CA PRO A 99 2.33 21.42 -0.93
C PRO A 99 2.69 21.62 -2.41
N ARG A 100 2.51 20.60 -3.25
CA ARG A 100 2.89 20.66 -4.66
C ARG A 100 1.82 21.39 -5.46
N LYS A 101 2.26 22.19 -6.44
CA LYS A 101 1.34 22.72 -7.47
C LYS A 101 0.69 21.57 -8.23
N LYS A 102 -0.56 21.77 -8.66
CA LYS A 102 -1.24 20.81 -9.52
C LYS A 102 -0.50 20.71 -10.85
N THR A 103 -0.07 19.50 -11.19
CA THR A 103 0.79 19.25 -12.35
C THR A 103 0.47 17.90 -12.99
N LYS A 104 1.01 17.70 -14.18
CA LYS A 104 0.93 16.46 -14.95
C LYS A 104 2.30 15.80 -15.02
N LEU A 105 2.30 14.50 -15.30
CA LEU A 105 3.50 13.71 -15.53
C LEU A 105 4.41 14.33 -16.58
N ASN A 106 5.70 14.47 -16.24
CA ASN A 106 6.76 14.60 -17.23
C ASN A 106 6.99 13.24 -17.87
N ARG A 107 6.80 13.12 -19.19
CA ARG A 107 6.93 11.84 -19.90
C ARG A 107 8.34 11.26 -19.84
N ASN A 108 9.37 12.10 -19.86
CA ASN A 108 10.75 11.63 -19.76
C ASN A 108 11.00 10.99 -18.39
N VAL A 109 10.42 11.55 -17.32
CA VAL A 109 10.49 10.96 -15.97
C VAL A 109 9.88 9.57 -15.96
N PHE A 110 8.72 9.40 -16.58
CA PHE A 110 8.03 8.12 -16.62
C PHE A 110 8.83 7.05 -17.36
N SER A 111 9.19 7.32 -18.62
CA SER A 111 9.88 6.35 -19.46
C SER A 111 11.28 6.03 -18.89
N HIS A 112 11.99 7.03 -18.34
CA HIS A 112 13.26 6.81 -17.65
C HIS A 112 13.10 5.92 -16.41
N THR A 113 12.07 6.18 -15.58
CA THR A 113 11.79 5.35 -14.40
C THR A 113 11.48 3.90 -14.77
N LEU A 114 10.69 3.68 -15.82
CA LEU A 114 10.37 2.34 -16.33
C LEU A 114 11.62 1.61 -16.84
N GLN A 115 12.47 2.30 -17.60
CA GLN A 115 13.73 1.74 -18.09
C GLN A 115 14.65 1.32 -16.93
N LEU A 116 14.89 2.21 -15.97
CA LEU A 116 15.73 1.90 -14.81
C LEU A 116 15.16 0.72 -13.99
N TYR A 117 13.85 0.66 -13.83
CA TYR A 117 13.20 -0.44 -13.11
C TYR A 117 13.30 -1.76 -13.87
N ASN A 118 13.05 -1.74 -15.18
CA ASN A 118 13.21 -2.89 -16.06
C ASN A 118 14.64 -3.44 -16.01
N ASP A 119 15.65 -2.58 -16.12
CA ASP A 119 17.06 -2.98 -16.16
C ASP A 119 17.54 -3.56 -14.82
N ALA A 120 16.89 -3.15 -13.72
CA ALA A 120 17.12 -3.69 -12.39
C ALA A 120 16.38 -5.02 -12.10
N GLY A 121 15.73 -5.61 -13.10
CA GLY A 121 14.99 -6.88 -12.99
C GLY A 121 13.49 -6.74 -12.78
N GLY A 122 12.97 -5.51 -12.68
CA GLY A 122 11.54 -5.21 -12.70
C GLY A 122 10.71 -5.84 -11.58
N GLY A 123 9.49 -6.25 -11.92
CA GLY A 123 8.45 -6.71 -11.00
C GLY A 123 7.12 -5.97 -11.18
N ASN A 124 6.36 -5.82 -10.10
CA ASN A 124 5.10 -5.07 -10.14
C ASN A 124 5.35 -3.56 -9.99
N PHE A 125 5.07 -2.80 -11.05
CA PHE A 125 5.17 -1.35 -11.04
C PHE A 125 3.92 -0.70 -10.43
N PHE A 126 4.11 0.24 -9.51
CA PHE A 126 3.03 0.94 -8.84
C PHE A 126 2.71 2.28 -9.52
N LEU A 127 1.56 2.36 -10.17
CA LEU A 127 1.11 3.52 -10.93
C LEU A 127 -0.05 4.19 -10.20
N SER A 128 0.21 4.85 -9.07
CA SER A 128 -0.84 5.57 -8.34
C SER A 128 -0.30 6.85 -7.74
N PRO A 129 -1.06 7.95 -7.78
CA PRO A 129 -0.73 9.13 -7.00
C PRO A 129 -0.71 8.82 -5.50
N ILE A 130 0.12 9.51 -4.74
CA ILE A 130 0.07 9.49 -3.27
C ILE A 130 -1.19 10.26 -2.84
N LEU A 131 -1.39 11.43 -3.44
CA LEU A 131 -2.56 12.28 -3.27
C LEU A 131 -3.07 12.70 -4.64
N GLY A 132 -4.20 12.13 -5.07
CA GLY A 132 -4.75 12.29 -6.41
C GLY A 132 -5.71 11.16 -6.79
N GLU A 133 -6.17 11.16 -8.03
CA GLU A 133 -6.97 10.07 -8.61
C GLU A 133 -6.36 9.69 -9.97
N ILE A 134 -6.02 8.42 -10.14
CA ILE A 134 -5.39 7.92 -11.37
C ILE A 134 -6.24 8.22 -12.61
N SER A 135 -7.55 7.99 -12.53
CA SER A 135 -8.47 8.16 -13.64
C SER A 135 -8.78 9.63 -13.97
N SER A 136 -8.23 10.59 -13.21
CA SER A 136 -8.28 12.01 -13.57
C SER A 136 -7.29 12.36 -14.69
N ASP A 137 -6.27 11.53 -14.94
CA ASP A 137 -5.44 11.66 -16.13
C ASP A 137 -6.07 10.87 -17.29
N PRO A 138 -6.43 11.49 -18.42
CA PRO A 138 -7.05 10.80 -19.55
C PRO A 138 -6.14 9.76 -20.22
N LYS A 139 -4.83 9.76 -19.94
CA LYS A 139 -3.84 8.86 -20.55
C LYS A 139 -3.42 7.71 -19.63
N TRP A 140 -4.02 7.55 -18.45
CA TRP A 140 -3.57 6.54 -17.48
C TRP A 140 -3.56 5.11 -18.02
N LEU A 141 -4.52 4.74 -18.88
CA LEU A 141 -4.52 3.42 -19.53
C LEU A 141 -3.36 3.24 -20.52
N ASP A 142 -2.97 4.31 -21.22
CA ASP A 142 -1.83 4.27 -22.14
C ASP A 142 -0.51 4.15 -21.38
N LEU A 143 -0.41 4.78 -20.20
CA LEU A 143 0.75 4.65 -19.31
C LEU A 143 0.88 3.22 -18.76
N ILE A 144 -0.25 2.54 -18.46
CA ILE A 144 -0.24 1.12 -18.11
C ILE A 144 0.30 0.28 -19.28
N LYS A 145 -0.23 0.49 -20.48
CA LYS A 145 0.23 -0.22 -21.69
C LYS A 145 1.72 0.00 -21.93
N GLU A 146 2.20 1.24 -21.82
CA GLU A 146 3.62 1.59 -21.93
C GLU A 146 4.47 0.82 -20.91
N ALA A 147 4.07 0.81 -19.64
CA ALA A 147 4.79 0.06 -18.61
C ALA A 147 4.85 -1.45 -18.92
N ARG A 148 3.80 -2.01 -19.54
CA ARG A 148 3.74 -3.42 -19.92
C ARG A 148 4.56 -3.78 -21.17
N LEU A 149 5.12 -2.81 -21.90
CA LEU A 149 6.06 -3.08 -23.00
C LEU A 149 7.43 -3.55 -22.50
N TYR A 150 7.76 -3.27 -21.23
CA TYR A 150 9.03 -3.65 -20.63
C TYR A 150 8.97 -5.10 -20.14
N PRO A 151 9.85 -6.01 -20.62
CA PRO A 151 9.74 -7.45 -20.39
C PRO A 151 9.88 -7.84 -18.92
N ASN A 152 10.64 -7.09 -18.12
CA ASN A 152 10.81 -7.38 -16.70
C ASN A 152 9.69 -6.80 -15.82
N ILE A 153 8.78 -5.97 -16.37
CA ILE A 153 7.62 -5.46 -15.62
C ILE A 153 6.49 -6.50 -15.69
N SER A 154 6.41 -7.32 -14.65
CA SER A 154 5.47 -8.45 -14.56
C SER A 154 4.05 -8.02 -14.21
N GLY A 155 3.88 -6.84 -13.60
CA GLY A 155 2.60 -6.33 -13.12
C GLY A 155 2.52 -4.81 -13.11
N VAL A 156 1.30 -4.29 -13.16
CA VAL A 156 1.02 -2.88 -12.87
C VAL A 156 -0.13 -2.82 -11.87
N SER A 157 0.03 -2.04 -10.81
CA SER A 157 -0.98 -1.86 -9.78
C SER A 157 -1.34 -0.40 -9.55
N CYS A 158 -2.61 -0.14 -9.22
CA CYS A 158 -3.05 1.20 -8.87
C CYS A 158 -4.23 1.22 -7.88
N PHE A 159 -4.48 2.42 -7.33
CA PHE A 159 -5.69 2.75 -6.59
C PHE A 159 -6.59 3.68 -7.40
N SER A 160 -7.90 3.57 -7.21
CA SER A 160 -8.88 4.50 -7.78
C SER A 160 -10.12 4.65 -6.89
N ASN A 161 -10.81 5.78 -7.00
CA ASN A 161 -12.14 6.00 -6.44
C ASN A 161 -13.29 5.55 -7.37
N ALA A 162 -12.98 5.06 -8.57
CA ALA A 162 -13.90 4.57 -9.59
C ALA A 162 -14.95 5.57 -10.13
N ILE A 163 -14.86 6.86 -9.79
CA ILE A 163 -15.86 7.87 -10.23
C ILE A 163 -15.84 8.04 -11.76
N LEU A 164 -14.67 7.94 -12.40
CA LEU A 164 -14.50 8.23 -13.83
C LEU A 164 -14.37 7.00 -14.73
N PHE A 165 -14.58 5.78 -14.19
CA PHE A 165 -14.41 4.55 -14.96
C PHE A 165 -15.31 4.47 -16.20
N ASP A 166 -16.52 5.03 -16.13
CA ASP A 166 -17.45 5.18 -17.27
C ASP A 166 -16.81 5.88 -18.48
N ARG A 167 -15.86 6.80 -18.27
CA ARG A 167 -15.17 7.51 -19.36
C ARG A 167 -14.20 6.63 -20.13
N PHE A 168 -13.74 5.54 -19.52
CA PHE A 168 -12.73 4.65 -20.09
C PHE A 168 -13.33 3.32 -20.55
N GLY A 169 -14.40 2.87 -19.89
CA GLY A 169 -15.05 1.59 -20.13
C GLY A 169 -14.33 0.44 -19.43
N SER A 170 -15.10 -0.39 -18.74
CA SER A 170 -14.57 -1.51 -17.94
C SER A 170 -13.69 -2.46 -18.75
N GLU A 171 -14.12 -2.82 -19.96
CA GLU A 171 -13.35 -3.72 -20.82
C GLU A 171 -11.99 -3.15 -21.20
N ASN A 172 -11.90 -1.84 -21.51
CA ASN A 172 -10.63 -1.19 -21.83
C ASN A 172 -9.70 -1.12 -20.61
N ILE A 173 -10.26 -0.85 -19.42
CA ILE A 173 -9.49 -0.86 -18.17
C ILE A 173 -8.90 -2.25 -17.95
N LEU A 174 -9.72 -3.30 -18.08
CA LEU A 174 -9.34 -4.69 -17.82
C LEU A 174 -8.36 -5.25 -18.86
N LYS A 175 -8.43 -4.77 -20.11
CA LYS A 175 -7.51 -5.15 -21.21
C LYS A 175 -6.26 -4.27 -21.31
N SER A 176 -6.11 -3.24 -20.47
CA SER A 176 -4.96 -2.31 -20.53
C SER A 176 -3.62 -2.95 -20.17
N GLY A 177 -3.62 -4.14 -19.55
CA GLY A 177 -2.43 -4.76 -18.96
C GLY A 177 -2.27 -4.48 -17.46
N LEU A 178 -3.25 -3.81 -16.85
CA LEU A 178 -3.39 -3.69 -15.40
C LEU A 178 -3.49 -5.09 -14.78
N THR A 179 -2.79 -5.33 -13.67
CA THR A 179 -2.85 -6.64 -12.99
C THR A 179 -3.54 -6.57 -11.64
N ASN A 180 -3.41 -5.44 -10.93
CA ASN A 180 -4.02 -5.25 -9.62
C ASN A 180 -4.72 -3.89 -9.54
N LEU A 181 -5.98 -3.89 -9.14
CA LEU A 181 -6.78 -2.68 -8.95
C LEU A 181 -7.35 -2.67 -7.54
N ALA A 182 -7.09 -1.62 -6.78
CA ALA A 182 -7.73 -1.40 -5.50
C ALA A 182 -8.66 -0.19 -5.57
N ILE A 183 -9.95 -0.41 -5.34
CA ILE A 183 -10.97 0.62 -5.42
C ILE A 183 -11.30 1.11 -4.01
N SER A 184 -10.99 2.37 -3.71
CA SER A 184 -11.37 3.02 -2.46
C SER A 184 -12.72 3.70 -2.62
N THR A 185 -13.76 3.22 -1.92
CA THR A 185 -15.12 3.75 -2.06
C THR A 185 -15.93 3.67 -0.76
N SER A 186 -17.12 4.26 -0.74
CA SER A 186 -18.14 4.04 0.28
C SER A 186 -19.39 3.47 -0.40
N LEU A 187 -19.95 2.38 0.13
CA LEU A 187 -21.12 1.72 -0.45
C LEU A 187 -22.30 1.60 0.53
N GLY A 188 -22.26 2.37 1.63
CA GLY A 188 -23.28 2.28 2.68
C GLY A 188 -24.59 2.95 2.27
N SER A 189 -24.52 4.17 1.73
CA SER A 189 -25.67 4.89 1.17
C SER A 189 -25.21 6.08 0.32
N SER A 190 -26.12 6.65 -0.48
CA SER A 190 -25.85 7.88 -1.25
C SER A 190 -25.50 9.06 -0.34
N GLU A 191 -26.23 9.24 0.77
CA GLU A 191 -25.96 10.29 1.75
C GLU A 191 -24.57 10.14 2.40
N GLN A 192 -24.22 8.91 2.81
CA GLN A 192 -22.91 8.61 3.37
C GLN A 192 -21.81 8.91 2.36
N TYR A 193 -21.97 8.46 1.12
CA TYR A 193 -21.01 8.70 0.06
C TYR A 193 -20.82 10.21 -0.19
N LYS A 194 -21.91 10.95 -0.34
CA LYS A 194 -21.86 12.40 -0.59
C LYS A 194 -21.14 13.14 0.52
N ARG A 195 -21.40 12.80 1.78
CA ARG A 195 -20.71 13.37 2.95
C ARG A 195 -19.23 13.00 2.99
N LEU A 196 -18.89 11.74 2.75
CA LEU A 196 -17.53 11.23 2.90
C LEU A 196 -16.61 11.53 1.73
N TYR A 197 -17.12 11.53 0.50
CA TYR A 197 -16.36 11.80 -0.73
C TYR A 197 -16.50 13.25 -1.20
N GLY A 198 -17.42 14.01 -0.60
CA GLY A 198 -17.65 15.43 -0.91
C GLY A 198 -18.26 15.67 -2.30
N VAL A 199 -18.80 14.63 -2.95
CA VAL A 199 -19.38 14.69 -4.28
C VAL A 199 -20.61 13.79 -4.40
N ASP A 200 -21.59 14.22 -5.19
CA ASP A 200 -22.85 13.51 -5.39
C ASP A 200 -22.75 12.55 -6.60
N LYS A 201 -22.04 11.43 -6.39
CA LYS A 201 -21.70 10.46 -7.45
C LYS A 201 -21.92 8.99 -7.05
N TYR A 202 -22.70 8.73 -5.99
CA TYR A 202 -22.90 7.38 -5.46
C TYR A 202 -23.39 6.39 -6.53
N ASP A 203 -24.49 6.69 -7.22
CA ASP A 203 -25.07 5.76 -8.20
C ASP A 203 -24.12 5.50 -9.37
N LYS A 204 -23.41 6.55 -9.82
CA LYS A 204 -22.38 6.41 -10.85
C LYS A 204 -21.28 5.45 -10.40
N VAL A 205 -20.75 5.63 -9.19
CA VAL A 205 -19.67 4.81 -8.66
C VAL A 205 -20.13 3.37 -8.45
N LEU A 206 -21.34 3.17 -7.92
CA LEU A 206 -21.93 1.85 -7.76
C LEU A 206 -22.05 1.14 -9.11
N ASN A 207 -22.56 1.82 -10.14
CA ASN A 207 -22.67 1.28 -11.49
C ASN A 207 -21.30 0.96 -12.09
N ASN A 208 -20.33 1.87 -11.97
CA ASN A 208 -18.95 1.65 -12.44
C ASN A 208 -18.30 0.44 -11.78
N ILE A 209 -18.49 0.26 -10.47
CA ILE A 209 -17.96 -0.88 -9.72
C ILE A 209 -18.65 -2.17 -10.15
N LEU A 210 -19.97 -2.19 -10.26
CA LEU A 210 -20.69 -3.39 -10.71
C LEU A 210 -20.28 -3.78 -12.14
N ASP A 211 -20.20 -2.80 -13.05
CA ASP A 211 -19.81 -3.02 -14.44
C ASP A 211 -18.40 -3.60 -14.56
N ILE A 212 -17.42 -3.03 -13.84
CA ILE A 212 -16.04 -3.54 -13.93
C ILE A 212 -15.90 -4.92 -13.29
N LEU A 213 -16.59 -5.20 -12.17
CA LEU A 213 -16.54 -6.50 -11.52
C LEU A 213 -17.21 -7.58 -12.38
N GLU A 214 -18.38 -7.31 -12.93
CA GLU A 214 -19.08 -8.24 -13.82
C GLU A 214 -18.31 -8.48 -15.12
N THR A 215 -17.72 -7.43 -15.70
CA THR A 215 -16.88 -7.54 -16.90
C THR A 215 -15.60 -8.32 -16.62
N ASN A 216 -14.97 -8.12 -15.46
CA ASN A 216 -13.78 -8.88 -15.06
C ASN A 216 -14.09 -10.37 -14.98
N VAL A 217 -15.23 -10.75 -14.36
CA VAL A 217 -15.68 -12.15 -14.33
C VAL A 217 -15.90 -12.71 -15.74
N LYS A 218 -16.57 -11.96 -16.63
CA LYS A 218 -16.81 -12.37 -18.03
C LYS A 218 -15.52 -12.61 -18.81
N LEU A 219 -14.47 -11.83 -18.52
CA LEU A 219 -13.16 -11.94 -19.16
C LEU A 219 -12.24 -12.98 -18.51
N GLY A 220 -12.71 -13.75 -17.52
CA GLY A 220 -11.89 -14.76 -16.83
C GLY A 220 -11.01 -14.20 -15.72
N ASN A 221 -11.38 -13.06 -15.14
CA ASN A 221 -10.68 -12.34 -14.07
C ASN A 221 -9.22 -11.96 -14.40
N PRO A 222 -8.95 -11.25 -15.52
CA PRO A 222 -7.60 -10.82 -15.88
C PRO A 222 -6.97 -9.86 -14.85
N VAL A 223 -7.79 -9.14 -14.08
CA VAL A 223 -7.33 -8.20 -13.06
C VAL A 223 -7.75 -8.67 -11.67
N SER A 224 -6.81 -8.64 -10.72
CA SER A 224 -7.11 -8.85 -9.29
C SER A 224 -7.68 -7.56 -8.71
N ILE A 225 -9.00 -7.51 -8.52
CA ILE A 225 -9.71 -6.33 -8.00
C ILE A 225 -9.98 -6.47 -6.50
N HIS A 226 -9.66 -5.44 -5.73
CA HIS A 226 -9.96 -5.33 -4.31
C HIS A 226 -10.85 -4.10 -4.04
N LEU A 227 -11.90 -4.26 -3.24
CA LEU A 227 -12.70 -3.15 -2.72
C LEU A 227 -12.21 -2.78 -1.32
N MET A 228 -11.80 -1.52 -1.15
CA MET A 228 -11.36 -0.94 0.10
C MET A 228 -12.40 0.08 0.58
N LEU A 229 -13.28 -0.37 1.46
CA LEU A 229 -14.45 0.39 1.86
C LEU A 229 -14.12 1.41 2.95
N ARG A 230 -14.77 2.57 2.85
CA ARG A 230 -14.73 3.73 3.75
C ARG A 230 -16.18 3.97 4.18
N GLN A 231 -16.61 3.40 5.30
CA GLN A 231 -18.03 3.33 5.67
C GLN A 231 -18.26 3.65 7.14
N ASP A 232 -19.45 4.15 7.47
CA ASP A 232 -19.84 4.38 8.87
C ASP A 232 -20.06 3.05 9.61
N LYS A 233 -19.92 3.11 10.94
CA LYS A 233 -20.41 2.08 11.86
C LYS A 233 -21.89 2.33 12.20
N PRO A 234 -22.66 1.27 12.55
CA PRO A 234 -22.30 -0.14 12.49
C PRO A 234 -22.29 -0.67 11.04
N TYR A 235 -21.48 -1.69 10.76
CA TYR A 235 -21.35 -2.25 9.41
C TYR A 235 -22.45 -3.25 9.03
N ASP A 236 -23.16 -3.79 10.02
CA ASP A 236 -24.16 -4.86 9.82
C ASP A 236 -25.23 -4.55 8.77
N PRO A 237 -25.80 -3.33 8.68
CA PRO A 237 -26.75 -3.00 7.63
C PRO A 237 -26.18 -3.22 6.22
N PHE A 238 -24.94 -2.81 5.98
CA PHE A 238 -24.27 -3.03 4.70
C PHE A 238 -23.89 -4.51 4.51
N LEU A 239 -23.29 -5.16 5.51
CA LEU A 239 -22.84 -6.55 5.41
C LEU A 239 -23.99 -7.55 5.23
N ASN A 240 -25.20 -7.21 5.64
CA ASN A 240 -26.40 -8.03 5.44
C ASN A 240 -27.16 -7.70 4.15
N SER A 241 -26.79 -6.62 3.45
CA SER A 241 -27.47 -6.15 2.23
C SER A 241 -27.33 -7.11 1.05
N SER A 242 -28.27 -7.02 0.11
CA SER A 242 -28.20 -7.72 -1.18
C SER A 242 -26.98 -7.27 -2.00
N LEU A 243 -26.61 -5.99 -1.92
CA LEU A 243 -25.43 -5.45 -2.57
C LEU A 243 -24.16 -6.15 -2.10
N TYR A 244 -23.91 -6.23 -0.80
CA TYR A 244 -22.72 -6.90 -0.29
C TYR A 244 -22.66 -8.37 -0.70
N LYS A 245 -23.79 -9.10 -0.63
CA LYS A 245 -23.88 -10.48 -1.12
C LYS A 245 -23.53 -10.60 -2.62
N LYS A 246 -23.99 -9.66 -3.45
CA LYS A 246 -23.64 -9.59 -4.87
C LYS A 246 -22.14 -9.37 -5.07
N LEU A 247 -21.54 -8.42 -4.34
CA LEU A 247 -20.10 -8.15 -4.41
C LEU A 247 -19.27 -9.38 -3.99
N VAL A 248 -19.64 -10.04 -2.89
CA VAL A 248 -18.97 -11.27 -2.43
C VAL A 248 -19.05 -12.38 -3.49
N LYS A 249 -20.17 -12.51 -4.21
CA LYS A 249 -20.30 -13.48 -5.31
C LYS A 249 -19.36 -13.17 -6.48
N LEU A 250 -19.11 -11.89 -6.76
CA LEU A 250 -18.28 -11.46 -7.90
C LEU A 250 -16.79 -11.58 -7.62
N ILE A 251 -16.31 -11.21 -6.43
CA ILE A 251 -14.87 -11.12 -6.14
C ILE A 251 -14.41 -11.89 -4.91
N GLY A 252 -15.32 -12.49 -4.14
CA GLY A 252 -14.99 -13.15 -2.88
C GLY A 252 -14.82 -12.17 -1.72
N LYS A 253 -15.13 -12.66 -0.51
CA LYS A 253 -15.08 -11.86 0.72
C LYS A 253 -13.67 -11.35 1.05
N ASN A 254 -12.62 -12.11 0.74
CA ASN A 254 -11.22 -11.74 0.98
C ASN A 254 -10.74 -10.56 0.11
N LYS A 255 -11.50 -10.19 -0.93
CA LYS A 255 -11.24 -9.03 -1.78
C LYS A 255 -12.00 -7.78 -1.35
N ILE A 256 -12.76 -7.85 -0.25
CA ILE A 256 -13.51 -6.71 0.30
C ILE A 256 -13.01 -6.44 1.72
N SER A 257 -12.43 -5.26 1.94
CA SER A 257 -11.99 -4.80 3.25
C SER A 257 -12.73 -3.53 3.66
N ILE A 258 -12.90 -3.32 4.95
CA ILE A 258 -13.37 -2.05 5.54
C ILE A 258 -12.20 -1.50 6.35
N LEU A 259 -11.86 -0.22 6.15
CA LEU A 259 -10.86 0.45 6.98
C LEU A 259 -11.48 0.76 8.35
N ASP A 260 -10.98 0.13 9.42
CA ASP A 260 -11.55 0.18 10.77
C ASP A 260 -10.55 0.75 11.77
N ASP A 261 -10.88 1.92 12.33
CA ASP A 261 -10.07 2.70 13.30
C ASP A 261 -8.57 2.86 12.96
N GLU A 262 -8.23 2.84 11.66
CA GLU A 262 -6.87 3.00 11.14
C GLU A 262 -6.70 4.29 10.32
N TRP A 263 -7.43 5.34 10.71
CA TRP A 263 -7.49 6.58 9.95
C TRP A 263 -6.31 7.50 10.25
N ASP A 264 -5.77 8.09 9.18
CA ASP A 264 -4.70 9.07 9.29
C ASP A 264 -5.25 10.44 9.72
N ASP A 265 -4.51 11.13 10.58
CA ASP A 265 -4.74 12.51 10.98
C ASP A 265 -4.06 13.52 10.05
N TYR A 266 -3.19 13.07 9.14
CA TYR A 266 -2.36 13.91 8.28
C TYR A 266 -1.62 15.02 9.06
N ASN A 267 -0.95 14.64 10.16
CA ASN A 267 -0.25 15.58 11.05
C ASN A 267 -1.19 16.67 11.61
N GLY A 268 -2.41 16.26 12.00
CA GLY A 268 -3.42 17.13 12.59
C GLY A 268 -4.34 17.86 11.62
N LEU A 269 -4.22 17.65 10.30
CA LEU A 269 -5.12 18.24 9.30
C LEU A 269 -6.50 17.57 9.27
N ILE A 270 -6.61 16.34 9.76
CA ILE A 270 -7.84 15.55 9.83
C ILE A 270 -8.18 15.29 11.30
N SER A 271 -9.43 15.56 11.66
CA SER A 271 -10.01 15.30 12.98
C SER A 271 -11.01 14.15 12.94
N GLU A 272 -11.47 13.66 14.10
CA GLU A 272 -12.50 12.60 14.15
C GLU A 272 -13.81 12.99 13.44
N ASN A 273 -14.17 14.28 13.41
CA ASN A 273 -15.36 14.77 12.71
C ASN A 273 -15.29 14.60 11.19
N ASN A 274 -14.08 14.38 10.65
CA ASN A 274 -13.85 14.16 9.24
C ASN A 274 -13.96 12.67 8.85
N LEU A 275 -14.02 11.77 9.82
CA LEU A 275 -14.05 10.32 9.57
C LEU A 275 -15.47 9.82 9.29
N PRO A 276 -15.62 8.58 8.80
CA PRO A 276 -16.89 7.89 8.88
C PRO A 276 -17.38 7.77 10.33
N LYS A 277 -18.69 7.86 10.52
CA LYS A 277 -19.32 7.91 11.84
C LYS A 277 -18.94 6.68 12.65
N GLY A 278 -18.56 6.90 13.91
CA GLY A 278 -18.17 5.85 14.85
C GLY A 278 -16.71 5.40 14.73
N HIS A 279 -15.92 5.97 13.82
CA HIS A 279 -14.50 5.70 13.74
C HIS A 279 -13.65 6.61 14.60
N LYS A 280 -12.42 6.14 14.86
CA LYS A 280 -11.38 6.89 15.56
C LYS A 280 -10.13 7.06 14.70
N LEU A 281 -9.36 8.10 15.00
CA LEU A 281 -8.03 8.27 14.43
C LEU A 281 -7.08 7.18 14.94
N LEU A 282 -6.13 6.80 14.09
CA LEU A 282 -5.05 5.92 14.48
C LEU A 282 -4.13 6.65 15.46
N ILE A 283 -4.01 6.13 16.67
CA ILE A 283 -3.00 6.57 17.63
C ILE A 283 -1.76 5.69 17.45
N ASN A 284 -0.60 6.31 17.24
CA ASN A 284 0.67 5.60 17.09
C ASN A 284 1.66 6.00 18.18
N GLU A 285 1.71 5.19 19.23
CA GLU A 285 2.62 5.34 20.38
C GLU A 285 3.94 4.57 20.18
N THR A 286 4.17 4.00 18.99
CA THR A 286 5.37 3.19 18.74
C THR A 286 6.62 4.06 18.83
N SER A 287 7.61 3.61 19.60
CA SER A 287 8.93 4.27 19.65
C SER A 287 9.52 4.39 18.24
N LYS A 288 9.94 5.61 17.90
CA LYS A 288 10.54 5.98 16.61
C LYS A 288 12.07 5.86 16.62
N GLU A 289 12.61 4.96 17.43
CA GLU A 289 14.06 4.68 17.51
C GLU A 289 14.63 4.05 16.23
N ILE A 290 13.79 3.33 15.49
CA ILE A 290 14.14 2.67 14.24
C ILE A 290 13.54 3.48 13.09
N PRO A 291 14.29 3.72 12.00
CA PRO A 291 13.75 4.33 10.80
C PRO A 291 12.45 3.70 10.29
N CYS A 292 11.58 4.50 9.71
CA CYS A 292 10.32 4.02 9.15
C CYS A 292 10.55 3.04 7.98
N TYR A 293 9.80 1.94 7.93
CA TYR A 293 9.83 0.97 6.83
C TYR A 293 9.59 1.59 5.44
N ALA A 294 8.88 2.73 5.37
CA ALA A 294 8.60 3.42 4.13
C ALA A 294 9.89 3.81 3.39
N LEU A 295 10.94 4.17 4.14
CA LEU A 295 12.25 4.55 3.60
C LEU A 295 13.01 3.37 2.97
N PHE A 296 12.57 2.12 3.17
CA PHE A 296 13.32 0.91 2.76
C PHE A 296 12.54 -0.03 1.83
N ARG A 297 11.27 0.27 1.54
CA ARG A 297 10.41 -0.66 0.80
C ARG A 297 10.17 -0.25 -0.64
N LYS A 298 9.92 1.04 -0.90
CA LYS A 298 9.43 1.50 -2.19
C LYS A 298 10.14 2.79 -2.58
N LEU A 299 10.69 2.82 -3.78
CA LEU A 299 11.14 4.06 -4.41
C LEU A 299 9.94 4.66 -5.14
N VAL A 300 9.50 5.85 -4.72
CA VAL A 300 8.40 6.58 -5.37
C VAL A 300 8.95 7.81 -6.07
N VAL A 301 8.63 7.92 -7.35
CA VAL A 301 8.99 9.04 -8.22
C VAL A 301 7.77 9.94 -8.41
N LEU A 302 7.90 11.21 -8.08
CA LEU A 302 6.85 12.21 -8.30
C LEU A 302 6.78 12.61 -9.78
N MET A 303 5.72 13.32 -10.18
CA MET A 303 5.45 13.68 -11.58
C MET A 303 6.58 14.45 -12.27
N ASP A 304 7.41 15.18 -11.51
CA ASP A 304 8.54 15.98 -11.99
C ASP A 304 9.90 15.26 -11.89
N GLY A 305 9.91 14.02 -11.43
CA GLY A 305 11.10 13.18 -11.25
C GLY A 305 11.68 13.20 -9.86
N THR A 306 11.18 14.05 -8.95
CA THR A 306 11.62 14.05 -7.55
C THR A 306 11.44 12.66 -6.93
N ILE A 307 12.49 12.13 -6.31
CA ILE A 307 12.45 10.90 -5.54
C ILE A 307 12.01 11.23 -4.12
N GLN A 308 10.90 10.63 -3.70
CA GLN A 308 10.34 10.81 -2.37
C GLN A 308 10.58 9.57 -1.49
N GLY A 309 11.11 9.79 -0.28
CA GLY A 309 11.42 8.70 0.68
C GLY A 309 10.21 8.05 1.35
N CYS A 310 9.02 8.63 1.23
CA CYS A 310 7.78 8.07 1.78
C CYS A 310 6.73 7.90 0.67
N ALA A 311 6.12 6.72 0.63
CA ALA A 311 5.02 6.40 -0.27
C ALA A 311 3.62 6.63 0.33
N CYS A 312 3.55 7.01 1.61
CA CYS A 312 2.27 7.09 2.35
C CYS A 312 1.69 8.52 2.38
N ARG A 313 2.54 9.54 2.32
CA ARG A 313 2.19 10.96 2.39
C ARG A 313 3.13 11.75 1.49
N VAL A 314 2.78 12.99 1.12
CA VAL A 314 3.65 13.90 0.37
C VAL A 314 4.37 14.81 1.36
N GLU A 315 5.67 14.62 1.57
CA GLU A 315 6.43 15.27 2.65
C GLU A 315 7.73 15.88 2.10
N PRO A 316 7.85 17.23 2.01
CA PRO A 316 9.00 17.89 1.41
C PRO A 316 10.34 17.61 2.08
N ASP A 317 10.36 17.38 3.39
CA ASP A 317 11.57 17.02 4.13
C ASP A 317 12.05 15.58 3.83
N LEU A 318 11.27 14.82 3.06
CA LEU A 318 11.62 13.51 2.53
C LEU A 318 11.86 13.52 1.01
N TRP A 319 11.88 14.70 0.36
CA TRP A 319 12.31 14.84 -1.03
C TRP A 319 13.83 14.78 -1.12
N THR A 320 14.34 14.00 -2.07
CA THR A 320 15.76 13.67 -2.13
C THR A 320 16.41 14.18 -3.41
N ASP A 321 16.64 13.30 -4.38
CA ASP A 321 17.21 13.63 -5.69
C ASP A 321 16.14 13.57 -6.79
N ASN A 322 16.52 13.76 -8.05
CA ASN A 322 15.66 13.55 -9.21
C ASN A 322 16.07 12.27 -9.96
N ILE A 323 15.11 11.43 -10.32
CA ILE A 323 15.35 10.16 -11.02
C ILE A 323 16.14 10.33 -12.31
N LEU A 324 15.99 11.47 -12.99
CA LEU A 324 16.68 11.79 -14.24
C LEU A 324 18.20 11.98 -14.05
N ASN A 325 18.67 12.20 -12.82
CA ASN A 325 20.09 12.32 -12.51
C ASN A 325 20.80 10.96 -12.39
N HIS A 326 20.05 9.86 -12.45
CA HIS A 326 20.54 8.51 -12.19
C HIS A 326 20.53 7.66 -13.45
N LYS A 327 21.59 6.85 -13.64
CA LYS A 327 21.73 5.95 -14.79
C LYS A 327 21.29 4.52 -14.50
N ASP A 328 21.12 4.17 -13.24
CA ASP A 328 20.66 2.87 -12.76
C ASP A 328 19.82 3.03 -11.49
N LEU A 329 18.92 2.08 -11.24
CA LEU A 329 18.00 2.15 -10.09
C LEU A 329 18.73 2.09 -8.74
N SER A 330 19.89 1.42 -8.66
CA SER A 330 20.65 1.30 -7.42
C SER A 330 21.20 2.66 -6.98
N SER A 331 21.74 3.43 -7.93
CA SER A 331 22.22 4.79 -7.69
C SER A 331 21.10 5.73 -7.23
N ALA A 332 19.90 5.58 -7.80
CA ALA A 332 18.72 6.34 -7.37
C ALA A 332 18.27 5.95 -5.96
N TRP A 333 18.29 4.66 -5.64
CA TRP A 333 17.90 4.12 -4.34
C TRP A 333 18.90 4.43 -3.22
N LYS A 334 20.19 4.57 -3.57
CA LYS A 334 21.30 4.91 -2.68
C LYS A 334 21.78 6.34 -2.87
N ASN A 335 20.90 7.23 -3.32
CA ASN A 335 21.27 8.63 -3.46
C ASN A 335 21.66 9.22 -2.10
N SER A 336 22.60 10.17 -2.11
CA SER A 336 23.25 10.66 -0.88
C SER A 336 22.27 11.30 0.11
N LYS A 337 21.20 11.94 -0.37
CA LYS A 337 20.19 12.56 0.49
C LYS A 337 19.31 11.53 1.18
N LEU A 338 18.88 10.47 0.47
CA LEU A 338 18.10 9.40 1.06
C LEU A 338 18.92 8.60 2.08
N GLU A 339 20.18 8.28 1.74
CA GLU A 339 21.13 7.65 2.67
C GLU A 339 21.37 8.52 3.91
N LYS A 340 21.50 9.84 3.74
CA LYS A 340 21.60 10.76 4.87
C LYS A 340 20.38 10.68 5.78
N ILE A 341 19.16 10.67 5.24
CA ILE A 341 17.93 10.54 6.05
C ILE A 341 17.93 9.21 6.83
N ARG A 342 18.29 8.11 6.16
CA ARG A 342 18.36 6.78 6.78
C ARG A 342 19.36 6.75 7.93
N ASN A 343 20.59 7.22 7.68
CA ASN A 343 21.70 7.18 8.62
C ASN A 343 21.51 8.14 9.80
N ASP A 344 21.06 9.37 9.53
CA ASP A 344 20.77 10.33 10.59
C ASP A 344 19.69 9.82 11.55
N TRP A 345 18.66 9.14 11.04
CA TRP A 345 17.65 8.52 11.90
C TRP A 345 18.22 7.29 12.62
N SER A 346 18.89 6.35 11.93
CA SER A 346 19.38 5.12 12.57
C SER A 346 20.45 5.36 13.63
N GLU A 347 21.43 6.21 13.32
CA GLU A 347 22.64 6.41 14.13
C GLU A 347 22.48 7.57 15.11
N LYS A 348 21.90 8.69 14.67
CA LYS A 348 21.83 9.93 15.45
C LYS A 348 20.45 10.21 16.05
N LYS A 349 19.47 9.36 15.74
CA LYS A 349 18.06 9.52 16.16
C LYS A 349 17.44 10.85 15.70
N LEU A 350 17.94 11.41 14.60
CA LEU A 350 17.40 12.61 13.99
C LEU A 350 16.24 12.23 13.07
N ILE A 351 15.03 12.38 13.59
CA ILE A 351 13.78 12.04 12.89
C ILE A 351 13.35 13.23 12.02
N PRO A 352 13.03 13.02 10.72
CA PRO A 352 12.42 14.06 9.88
C PRO A 352 11.17 14.65 10.54
N ASN A 353 10.92 15.95 10.34
CA ASN A 353 9.85 16.65 11.04
C ASN A 353 8.48 16.06 10.73
N SER A 354 8.21 15.76 9.45
CA SER A 354 6.98 15.09 9.01
C SER A 354 6.76 13.73 9.69
N CYS A 355 7.85 13.04 10.00
CA CYS A 355 7.85 11.72 10.61
C CYS A 355 7.64 11.73 12.12
N LYS A 356 7.89 12.85 12.83
CA LYS A 356 7.77 12.93 14.30
C LYS A 356 6.34 12.67 14.77
N THR A 357 5.36 13.26 14.10
CA THR A 357 3.92 13.13 14.41
C THR A 357 3.18 12.15 13.51
N CYS A 358 3.85 11.58 12.50
CA CYS A 358 3.21 10.63 11.58
C CYS A 358 2.58 9.43 12.30
N THR A 359 1.28 9.21 12.09
CA THR A 359 0.48 8.10 12.62
C THR A 359 0.73 6.80 11.84
N HIS A 360 1.17 6.88 10.58
CA HIS A 360 1.50 5.72 9.74
C HIS A 360 2.87 5.11 10.01
N TYR A 361 3.65 5.65 10.94
CA TYR A 361 4.97 5.11 11.25
C TYR A 361 4.91 3.60 11.56
N ILE A 362 5.83 2.87 10.96
CA ILE A 362 6.08 1.45 11.25
C ILE A 362 7.60 1.29 11.23
N PRO A 363 8.21 0.66 12.24
CA PRO A 363 9.65 0.44 12.25
C PRO A 363 10.08 -0.45 11.07
N ALA A 364 11.27 -0.19 10.51
CA ALA A 364 11.81 -0.97 9.40
C ALA A 364 11.96 -2.47 9.70
N THR A 365 12.03 -2.86 10.99
CA THR A 365 12.00 -4.26 11.42
C THR A 365 10.74 -5.00 10.97
N ASN A 366 9.64 -4.29 10.67
CA ASN A 366 8.46 -4.93 10.08
C ASN A 366 8.72 -5.48 8.67
N LEU A 367 9.76 -5.05 7.95
CA LEU A 367 10.15 -5.66 6.67
C LEU A 367 10.90 -6.99 6.85
N ILE A 368 11.29 -7.33 8.08
CA ILE A 368 11.90 -8.64 8.35
C ILE A 368 10.81 -9.70 8.16
N SER A 369 11.06 -10.59 7.20
CA SER A 369 10.22 -11.75 6.93
C SER A 369 9.86 -12.49 8.23
N ASN A 370 8.60 -12.88 8.36
CA ASN A 370 8.04 -13.64 9.48
C ASN A 370 8.59 -15.07 9.62
N SER A 371 9.80 -15.40 9.16
CA SER A 371 10.47 -16.69 9.39
C SER A 371 10.97 -16.88 10.83
N THR A 372 10.22 -16.37 11.81
CA THR A 372 10.40 -16.76 13.22
C THR A 372 9.80 -18.17 13.43
N PRO A 373 10.41 -19.01 14.29
CA PRO A 373 9.93 -20.37 14.57
C PRO A 373 8.43 -20.46 14.90
N LYS A 374 7.90 -19.43 15.58
CA LYS A 374 6.49 -19.33 16.00
C LYS A 374 5.52 -19.18 14.82
N TYR A 375 5.90 -18.47 13.77
CA TYR A 375 5.07 -18.26 12.58
C TYR A 375 5.15 -19.45 11.62
N ILE A 376 6.35 -20.05 11.46
CA ILE A 376 6.52 -21.32 10.73
C ILE A 376 5.69 -22.42 11.39
N TYR A 377 5.72 -22.54 12.72
CA TYR A 377 4.87 -23.47 13.47
C TYR A 377 3.37 -23.23 13.22
N LYS A 378 2.93 -21.96 13.17
CA LYS A 378 1.54 -21.59 12.88
C LYS A 378 1.11 -21.99 11.46
N LYS A 379 2.01 -21.94 10.49
CA LYS A 379 1.79 -22.31 9.08
C LYS A 379 1.83 -23.83 8.86
N ILE A 380 2.72 -24.54 9.54
CA ILE A 380 2.72 -26.01 9.58
C ILE A 380 1.42 -26.51 10.23
N LYS A 381 1.01 -25.90 11.35
CA LYS A 381 -0.24 -26.24 12.03
C LYS A 381 -1.49 -25.92 11.19
N SER A 382 -1.49 -24.89 10.34
CA SER A 382 -2.62 -24.65 9.41
C SER A 382 -2.66 -25.67 8.28
N LYS A 383 -1.51 -26.00 7.67
CA LYS A 383 -1.42 -27.04 6.64
C LYS A 383 -1.82 -28.43 7.16
N LEU A 384 -1.37 -28.81 8.35
CA LEU A 384 -1.75 -30.09 8.97
C LEU A 384 -3.24 -30.13 9.30
N LYS A 385 -3.87 -28.99 9.61
CA LYS A 385 -5.31 -28.95 9.90
C LYS A 385 -6.18 -29.14 8.64
N ASN A 386 -5.68 -28.74 7.47
CA ASN A 386 -6.35 -28.93 6.17
C ASN A 386 -6.13 -30.32 5.55
N ILE A 387 -5.34 -31.19 6.19
CA ILE A 387 -5.17 -32.59 5.76
C ILE A 387 -6.17 -33.52 6.48
N TYR A 388 -6.82 -33.02 7.54
CA TYR A 388 -7.78 -33.77 8.37
C TYR A 388 -9.19 -33.15 8.40
N THR A 389 -9.50 -32.29 7.44
CA THR A 389 -10.84 -31.75 7.12
C THR A 389 -10.95 -31.64 5.62
#